data_AF-D5APU6-F1
#
_entry.id   AF-D5APU6-F1
#
_cell.length_a   1.000
_cell.length_b   1.000
_cell.length_c   1.000
_cell.angle_alpha   90.00
_cell.angle_beta   90.00
_cell.angle_gamma   90.00
#
_symmetry.space_group_name_H-M   'P 1'
#
loop_
_entity.id
_entity.type
_entity.pdbx_description
1 polymer ?
#
loop_
_entity_poly.entity_id
_entity_poly.type
_entity_poly.pdbx_seq_one_letter_code
_entity_poly.pdbx_strand_id
1 'polypeptide(L)'
;MNARVTVRNPQMASLLAEYSERFRERENAVLAARYAPAEQWTPKAVGEAMLEALRWAQWSAGRTGPGGIKTVALPFIASLDEHLAEGWGLPEVAGDEDPDPRRLRVMPSPEQISRHEAALDWPRIYLKDHEGSAKILALWLRCKVTKKPFDAAIKARGTISRGAAIQMRDKALSIISQGLDKDGEMLPKSD
;
A
#
# COMPACT_ATOMS: atom_id res chain seq x y z
N MET A 1 30.57 -35.56 -39.42
CA MET A 1 31.86 -34.85 -39.29
C MET A 1 31.60 -33.56 -38.53
N ASN A 2 31.85 -33.54 -37.21
CA ASN A 2 31.56 -32.38 -36.36
C ASN A 2 32.82 -31.52 -36.26
N ALA A 3 32.78 -30.34 -36.89
CA ALA A 3 33.85 -29.35 -36.77
C ALA A 3 33.80 -28.73 -35.36
N ARG A 4 34.67 -29.21 -34.47
CA ARG A 4 35.00 -28.51 -33.23
C ARG A 4 35.75 -27.23 -33.63
N VAL A 5 35.05 -26.10 -33.59
CA VAL A 5 35.66 -24.78 -33.72
C VAL A 5 36.55 -24.58 -32.50
N THR A 6 37.85 -24.79 -32.68
CA THR A 6 38.86 -24.55 -31.65
C THR A 6 38.96 -23.05 -31.43
N VAL A 7 38.41 -22.55 -30.31
CA VAL A 7 38.48 -21.13 -29.96
C VAL A 7 39.94 -20.77 -29.69
N ARG A 8 40.54 -20.00 -30.61
CA ARG A 8 41.97 -19.65 -30.62
C ARG A 8 42.38 -18.67 -29.52
N ASN A 9 41.45 -18.20 -28.68
CA ASN A 9 41.71 -17.28 -27.57
C ASN A 9 40.78 -17.60 -26.37
N PRO A 10 41.33 -18.09 -25.24
CA PRO A 10 40.53 -18.45 -24.07
C PRO A 10 39.81 -17.26 -23.43
N GLN A 11 40.35 -16.04 -23.55
CA GLN A 11 39.72 -14.82 -23.03
C GLN A 11 38.47 -14.43 -23.82
N MET A 12 38.47 -14.67 -25.14
CA MET A 12 37.27 -14.45 -25.95
C MET A 12 36.21 -15.53 -25.69
N ALA A 13 36.63 -16.77 -25.38
CA ALA A 13 35.71 -17.83 -25.00
C ALA A 13 34.97 -17.50 -23.69
N SER A 14 35.68 -16.97 -22.69
CA SER A 14 35.05 -16.56 -21.42
C SER A 14 34.10 -15.38 -21.60
N LEU A 15 34.50 -14.35 -22.37
CA LEU A 15 33.63 -13.20 -22.65
C LEU A 15 32.35 -13.60 -23.40
N LEU A 16 32.45 -14.51 -24.38
CA LEU A 16 31.28 -15.00 -25.10
C LEU A 16 30.37 -15.87 -24.21
N ALA A 17 30.95 -16.65 -23.30
CA ALA A 17 30.19 -17.43 -22.33
C ALA A 17 29.39 -16.50 -21.38
N GLU A 18 30.05 -15.51 -20.78
CA GLU A 18 29.41 -14.50 -19.93
C GLU A 18 28.31 -13.72 -20.67
N TYR A 19 28.56 -13.35 -21.94
CA TYR A 19 27.57 -12.66 -22.76
C TYR A 19 26.35 -13.55 -23.07
N SER A 20 26.59 -14.83 -23.37
CA SER A 20 25.52 -15.80 -23.64
C SER A 20 24.67 -16.11 -22.39
N GLU A 21 25.28 -16.13 -21.21
CA GLU A 21 24.59 -16.30 -19.93
C GLU A 21 23.67 -15.10 -19.67
N ARG A 22 24.19 -13.86 -19.78
CA ARG A 22 23.38 -12.64 -19.63
C ARG A 22 22.23 -12.55 -20.64
N PHE A 23 22.46 -13.02 -21.86
CA PHE A 23 21.41 -13.05 -22.89
C PHE A 23 20.31 -14.05 -22.53
N ARG A 24 20.68 -15.27 -22.11
CA ARG A 24 19.74 -16.28 -21.62
C ARG A 24 19.00 -15.83 -20.38
N GLU A 25 19.65 -15.13 -19.45
CA GLU A 25 19.01 -14.55 -18.28
C GLU A 25 17.94 -13.53 -18.67
N ARG A 26 18.23 -12.65 -19.63
CA ARG A 26 17.25 -11.69 -20.15
C ARG A 26 16.08 -12.39 -20.85
N GLU A 27 16.34 -13.37 -21.71
CA GLU A 27 15.28 -14.14 -22.37
C GLU A 27 14.43 -14.90 -21.35
N ASN A 28 15.06 -15.54 -20.36
CA ASN A 28 14.37 -16.23 -19.29
C ASN A 28 13.53 -15.26 -18.44
N ALA A 29 14.01 -14.06 -18.16
CA ALA A 29 13.25 -13.03 -17.45
C ALA A 29 12.03 -12.56 -18.26
N VAL A 30 12.18 -12.40 -19.58
CA VAL A 30 11.07 -12.05 -20.48
C VAL A 30 10.05 -13.18 -20.55
N LEU A 31 10.49 -14.43 -20.66
CA LEU A 31 9.61 -15.60 -20.65
C LEU A 31 8.92 -15.75 -19.29
N ALA A 32 9.64 -15.58 -18.19
CA ALA A 32 9.07 -15.61 -16.85
C ALA A 32 8.02 -14.52 -16.65
N ALA A 33 8.25 -13.30 -17.16
CA ALA A 33 7.26 -12.23 -17.13
C ALA A 33 6.03 -12.55 -18.01
N ARG A 34 6.23 -13.25 -19.14
CA ARG A 34 5.16 -13.63 -20.07
C ARG A 34 4.29 -14.77 -19.55
N TYR A 35 4.87 -15.70 -18.79
CA TYR A 35 4.20 -16.86 -18.21
C TYR A 35 3.96 -16.71 -16.70
N ALA A 36 4.15 -15.51 -16.14
CA ALA A 36 3.77 -15.24 -14.77
C ALA A 36 2.28 -15.56 -14.62
N PRO A 37 1.88 -16.42 -13.65
CA PRO A 37 0.47 -16.71 -13.44
C PRO A 37 -0.26 -15.39 -13.19
N ALA A 38 -1.42 -15.21 -13.81
CA ALA A 38 -2.26 -14.05 -13.53
C ALA A 38 -2.44 -13.94 -12.02
N GLU A 39 -2.14 -12.78 -11.48
CA GLU A 39 -2.18 -12.54 -10.05
C GLU A 39 -3.66 -12.53 -9.62
N GLN A 40 -4.14 -13.70 -9.17
CA GLN A 40 -5.52 -13.92 -8.76
C GLN A 40 -5.78 -13.27 -7.41
N TRP A 41 -7.00 -12.79 -7.20
CA TRP A 41 -7.39 -12.23 -5.91
C TRP A 41 -7.49 -13.35 -4.88
N THR A 42 -6.52 -13.40 -3.96
CA THR A 42 -6.63 -14.27 -2.79
C THR A 42 -7.40 -13.56 -1.68
N PRO A 43 -8.15 -14.27 -0.81
CA PRO A 43 -8.83 -13.65 0.33
C PRO A 43 -7.89 -12.85 1.24
N LYS A 44 -6.62 -13.26 1.32
CA LYS A 44 -5.58 -12.54 2.05
C LYS A 44 -5.23 -11.22 1.37
N ALA A 45 -4.99 -11.23 0.06
CA ALA A 45 -4.67 -10.02 -0.71
C ALA A 45 -5.81 -9.01 -0.67
N VAL A 46 -7.07 -9.47 -0.79
CA VAL A 46 -8.26 -8.63 -0.58
C VAL A 46 -8.25 -7.97 0.79
N GLY A 47 -7.99 -8.76 1.85
CA GLY A 47 -7.92 -8.24 3.21
C GLY A 47 -6.83 -7.18 3.40
N GLU A 48 -5.66 -7.37 2.77
CA GLU A 48 -4.55 -6.41 2.81
C GLU A 48 -4.89 -5.12 2.05
N ALA A 49 -5.44 -5.22 0.84
CA ALA A 49 -5.88 -4.07 0.04
C ALA A 49 -6.95 -3.24 0.76
N MET A 50 -7.94 -3.89 1.37
CA MET A 50 -8.97 -3.20 2.15
C MET A 50 -8.39 -2.52 3.40
N LEU A 51 -7.40 -3.12 4.06
CA LEU A 51 -6.74 -2.52 5.22
C LEU A 51 -5.91 -1.31 4.82
N GLU A 52 -5.22 -1.37 3.69
CA GLU A 52 -4.49 -0.24 3.13
C GLU A 52 -5.43 0.91 2.78
N ALA A 53 -6.52 0.62 2.06
CA ALA A 53 -7.55 1.60 1.73
C ALA A 53 -8.16 2.25 2.98
N LEU A 54 -8.43 1.46 4.03
CA LEU A 54 -8.97 2.01 5.28
C LEU A 54 -7.96 2.85 6.05
N ARG A 55 -6.67 2.50 6.02
CA ARG A 55 -5.59 3.32 6.60
C ARG A 55 -5.44 4.63 5.83
N TRP A 56 -5.50 4.59 4.50
CA TRP A 56 -5.52 5.77 3.65
C TRP A 56 -6.73 6.66 3.97
N ALA A 57 -7.93 6.08 4.09
CA ALA A 57 -9.14 6.82 4.44
C ALA A 57 -9.02 7.50 5.82
N GLN A 58 -8.47 6.80 6.83
CA GLN A 58 -8.25 7.40 8.15
C GLN A 58 -7.19 8.51 8.11
N TRP A 59 -6.13 8.32 7.33
CA TRP A 59 -5.05 9.28 7.18
C TRP A 59 -5.51 10.55 6.44
N SER A 60 -6.31 10.39 5.38
CA SER A 60 -6.82 11.48 4.55
C SER A 60 -7.94 12.27 5.22
N ALA A 61 -8.88 11.60 5.92
CA ALA A 61 -9.98 12.27 6.61
C ALA A 61 -9.52 13.18 7.77
N GLY A 62 -8.30 12.98 8.29
CA GLY A 62 -7.78 13.74 9.43
C GLY A 62 -8.54 13.46 10.73
N ARG A 63 -8.23 14.25 11.77
CA ARG A 63 -8.91 14.12 13.07
C ARG A 63 -10.27 14.83 12.99
N THR A 64 -11.34 14.07 12.85
CA THR A 64 -12.72 14.61 12.85
C THR A 64 -13.13 15.00 14.27
N GLY A 65 -13.40 16.29 14.49
CA GLY A 65 -13.76 16.90 15.78
C GLY A 65 -13.14 18.30 15.92
N PRO A 66 -13.52 19.11 16.92
CA PRO A 66 -12.85 20.38 17.16
C PRO A 66 -11.37 20.10 17.41
N GLY A 67 -10.54 20.44 16.43
CA GLY A 67 -9.11 20.53 16.62
C GLY A 67 -8.91 21.57 17.71
N GLY A 68 -8.43 21.17 18.88
CA GLY A 68 -8.06 22.14 19.91
C GLY A 68 -7.23 23.25 19.27
N ILE A 69 -7.37 24.48 19.77
CA ILE A 69 -6.70 25.67 19.22
C ILE A 69 -5.22 25.34 19.07
N LYS A 70 -4.80 25.10 17.83
CA LYS A 70 -3.38 25.01 17.50
C LYS A 70 -3.01 26.41 17.08
N THR A 71 -2.15 27.04 17.85
CA THR A 71 -1.44 28.22 17.39
C THR A 71 -0.59 27.75 16.21
N VAL A 72 -1.10 27.92 15.00
CA VAL A 72 -0.28 27.86 13.80
C VAL A 72 0.52 29.16 13.84
N ALA A 73 1.54 29.20 14.67
CA ALA A 73 2.58 30.20 14.53
C ALA A 73 3.28 29.84 13.22
N LEU A 74 2.81 30.42 12.11
CA LEU A 74 3.66 30.53 10.94
C LEU A 74 4.85 31.35 11.41
N PRO A 75 6.07 30.80 11.44
CA PRO A 75 7.22 31.60 11.79
C PRO A 75 7.27 32.76 10.80
N PHE A 76 7.21 33.99 11.30
CA PHE A 76 7.51 35.16 10.49
C PHE A 76 8.99 35.08 10.17
N ILE A 77 9.31 34.67 8.95
CA ILE A 77 10.67 34.67 8.43
C ILE A 77 10.81 36.00 7.70
N ALA A 78 11.41 36.99 8.38
CA ALA A 78 11.75 38.27 7.76
C ALA A 78 12.66 38.02 6.56
N SER A 79 12.38 38.72 5.46
CA SER A 79 13.23 38.65 4.28
C SER A 79 14.61 39.27 4.53
N LEU A 80 15.61 38.91 3.73
CA LEU A 80 16.95 39.47 3.83
C LEU A 80 16.95 41.01 3.66
N ASP A 81 16.11 41.53 2.76
CA ASP A 81 16.00 42.96 2.50
C ASP A 81 15.42 43.72 3.71
N GLU A 82 14.44 43.14 4.41
CA GLU A 82 13.92 43.70 5.67
C GLU A 82 14.97 43.68 6.79
N HIS A 83 15.76 42.60 6.88
CA HIS A 83 16.85 42.47 7.86
C HIS A 83 17.93 43.55 7.68
N LEU A 84 18.29 43.83 6.43
CA LEU A 84 19.28 44.84 6.07
C LEU A 84 18.73 46.26 6.23
N ALA A 85 17.46 46.49 5.92
CA ALA A 85 16.81 47.81 6.04
C ALA A 85 16.65 48.26 7.51
N GLU A 86 16.35 47.32 8.42
CA GLU A 86 16.24 47.56 9.86
C GLU A 86 17.59 47.54 10.60
N GLY A 87 18.69 47.23 9.90
CA GLY A 87 20.04 47.22 10.47
C GLY A 87 20.32 46.05 11.41
N TRP A 88 19.54 44.97 11.33
CA TRP A 88 19.66 43.79 12.20
C TRP A 88 20.80 42.86 11.78
N GLY A 89 21.43 43.09 10.62
CA GLY A 89 22.56 42.32 10.11
C GLY A 89 22.14 41.20 9.16
N LEU A 90 23.04 40.24 8.92
CA LEU A 90 22.68 39.03 8.16
C LEU A 90 21.77 38.15 9.02
N PRO A 91 20.72 37.53 8.45
CA PRO A 91 19.86 36.61 9.19
C PRO A 91 20.71 35.51 9.82
N GLU A 92 20.86 35.52 11.15
CA GLU A 92 21.44 34.40 11.86
C GLU A 92 20.44 33.24 11.78
N VAL A 93 20.84 32.12 11.17
CA VAL A 93 20.06 30.88 11.21
C VAL A 93 20.12 30.37 12.65
N ALA A 94 19.17 30.82 13.48
CA ALA A 94 19.04 30.35 14.83
C ALA A 94 18.63 28.87 14.82
N GLY A 95 19.62 28.00 14.98
CA GLY A 95 19.45 26.60 15.37
C GLY A 95 19.81 25.58 14.28
N ASP A 96 20.61 24.59 14.69
CA ASP A 96 20.63 23.23 14.11
C ASP A 96 19.26 22.54 14.32
N GLU A 97 18.15 23.18 13.94
CA GLU A 97 16.86 22.50 13.84
C GLU A 97 16.88 21.71 12.53
N ASP A 98 17.29 20.45 12.63
CA ASP A 98 16.94 19.43 11.63
C ASP A 98 15.47 19.63 11.22
N PRO A 99 15.16 19.70 9.92
CA PRO A 99 13.80 19.94 9.47
C PRO A 99 12.88 18.92 10.14
N ASP A 100 11.88 19.42 10.89
CA ASP A 100 11.00 18.56 11.67
C ASP A 100 10.49 17.42 10.77
N PRO A 101 10.84 16.15 11.06
CA PRO A 101 10.51 15.01 10.22
C PRO A 101 9.03 14.63 10.33
N ARG A 102 8.15 15.57 10.72
CA ARG A 102 6.68 15.55 10.51
C ARG A 102 6.42 15.13 9.08
N ARG A 103 6.31 13.81 8.94
CA ARG A 103 6.17 13.03 7.71
C ARG A 103 5.44 13.86 6.68
N LEU A 104 6.19 14.36 5.69
CA LEU A 104 5.61 14.95 4.50
C LEU A 104 4.51 14.00 4.05
N ARG A 105 3.29 14.52 3.98
CA ARG A 105 2.14 13.74 3.59
C ARG A 105 2.28 13.44 2.12
N VAL A 106 3.00 12.38 1.77
CA VAL A 106 3.11 11.91 0.39
C VAL A 106 1.71 11.51 -0.02
N MET A 107 1.14 12.29 -0.93
CA MET A 107 -0.16 11.97 -1.50
C MET A 107 0.00 10.72 -2.38
N PRO A 108 -0.90 9.73 -2.26
CA PRO A 108 -0.91 8.60 -3.18
C PRO A 108 -1.19 9.07 -4.61
N SER A 109 -0.73 8.30 -5.59
CA SER A 109 -1.01 8.57 -7.01
C SER A 109 -2.52 8.46 -7.29
N PRO A 110 -3.04 9.11 -8.35
CA PRO A 110 -4.45 8.98 -8.73
C PRO A 110 -4.90 7.53 -8.91
N GLU A 111 -4.05 6.66 -9.46
CA GLU A 111 -4.35 5.23 -9.60
C GLU A 111 -4.49 4.54 -8.24
N GLN A 112 -3.62 4.86 -7.28
CA GLN A 112 -3.73 4.33 -5.92
C GLN A 112 -5.01 4.79 -5.23
N ILE A 113 -5.41 6.05 -5.42
CA ILE A 113 -6.66 6.59 -4.88
C ILE A 113 -7.85 5.83 -5.46
N SER A 114 -7.94 5.67 -6.79
CA SER A 114 -9.04 4.93 -7.42
C SER A 114 -9.11 3.48 -6.95
N ARG A 115 -7.96 2.83 -6.71
CA ARG A 115 -7.92 1.48 -6.13
C ARG A 115 -8.44 1.46 -4.69
N HIS A 116 -8.06 2.43 -3.86
CA HIS A 116 -8.58 2.53 -2.50
C HIS A 116 -10.09 2.78 -2.47
N GLU A 117 -10.59 3.65 -3.35
CA GLU A 117 -12.03 3.91 -3.49
C GLU A 117 -12.78 2.63 -3.90
N ALA A 118 -12.28 1.90 -4.89
CA ALA A 118 -12.84 0.60 -5.29
C ALA A 118 -12.85 -0.40 -4.12
N ALA A 119 -11.72 -0.53 -3.41
CA ALA A 119 -11.60 -1.45 -2.27
C ALA A 119 -12.57 -1.15 -1.12
N LEU A 120 -12.88 0.14 -0.88
CA LEU A 120 -13.88 0.56 0.10
C LEU A 120 -15.31 0.23 -0.35
N ASP A 121 -15.55 0.13 -1.65
CA ASP A 121 -16.87 -0.14 -2.22
C ASP A 121 -17.20 -1.63 -2.37
N TRP A 122 -16.19 -2.51 -2.39
CA TRP A 122 -16.36 -3.96 -2.51
C TRP A 122 -17.39 -4.59 -1.55
N PRO A 123 -17.46 -4.23 -0.25
CA PRO A 123 -18.49 -4.78 0.63
C PRO A 123 -19.91 -4.45 0.15
N ARG A 124 -20.11 -3.26 -0.43
CA ARG A 124 -21.40 -2.85 -1.00
C ARG A 124 -21.73 -3.63 -2.27
N ILE A 125 -20.71 -3.98 -3.07
CA ILE A 125 -20.90 -4.67 -4.35
C ILE A 125 -21.08 -6.19 -4.15
N TYR A 126 -20.23 -6.83 -3.35
CA TYR A 126 -20.19 -8.30 -3.29
C TYR A 126 -20.89 -8.91 -2.07
N LEU A 127 -21.13 -8.14 -1.01
CA LEU A 127 -21.75 -8.65 0.23
C LEU A 127 -23.20 -8.21 0.44
N LYS A 128 -23.90 -7.82 -0.63
CA LYS A 128 -25.31 -7.36 -0.60
C LYS A 128 -26.23 -8.35 0.13
N ASP A 129 -26.06 -9.63 -0.16
CA ASP A 129 -26.90 -10.71 0.39
C ASP A 129 -26.36 -11.30 1.70
N HIS A 130 -25.25 -10.75 2.21
CA HIS A 130 -24.48 -11.30 3.33
C HIS A 130 -24.21 -10.26 4.41
N GLU A 131 -25.27 -9.60 4.88
CA GLU A 131 -25.19 -8.48 5.83
C GLU A 131 -24.44 -8.85 7.14
N GLY A 132 -24.65 -10.05 7.67
CA GLY A 132 -23.95 -10.52 8.87
C GLY A 132 -22.43 -10.60 8.68
N SER A 133 -21.99 -11.17 7.56
CA SER A 133 -20.58 -11.24 7.18
C SER A 133 -19.99 -9.86 6.91
N ALA A 134 -20.74 -8.96 6.26
CA ALA A 134 -20.32 -7.58 6.02
C ALA A 134 -20.08 -6.81 7.34
N LYS A 135 -21.00 -6.93 8.31
CA LYS A 135 -20.86 -6.30 9.63
C LYS A 135 -19.62 -6.80 10.39
N ILE A 136 -19.36 -8.11 10.33
CA ILE A 136 -18.20 -8.71 10.99
C ILE A 136 -16.89 -8.32 10.30
N LEU A 137 -16.87 -8.29 8.96
CA LEU A 137 -15.72 -7.82 8.19
C LEU A 137 -15.38 -6.36 8.53
N ALA A 138 -16.38 -5.47 8.55
CA ALA A 138 -16.20 -4.07 8.93
C ALA A 138 -15.66 -3.91 10.35
N LEU A 139 -16.18 -4.70 11.31
CA LEU A 139 -15.67 -4.72 12.68
C LEU A 139 -14.21 -5.16 12.74
N TRP A 140 -13.85 -6.22 12.03
CA TRP A 140 -12.49 -6.74 11.97
C TRP A 140 -11.50 -5.72 11.37
N LEU A 141 -11.86 -5.10 10.23
CA LEU A 141 -11.06 -4.05 9.58
C LEU A 141 -10.83 -2.88 10.53
N ARG A 142 -11.89 -2.40 11.19
CA ARG A 142 -11.79 -1.32 12.19
C ARG A 142 -10.87 -1.71 13.35
N CYS A 143 -10.98 -2.91 13.89
CA CYS A 143 -10.10 -3.41 14.96
C CYS A 143 -8.64 -3.43 14.51
N LYS A 144 -8.36 -3.90 13.30
CA LYS A 144 -6.99 -3.94 12.74
C LYS A 144 -6.38 -2.55 12.56
N VAL A 145 -7.14 -1.59 12.04
CA VAL A 145 -6.67 -0.22 11.83
C VAL A 145 -6.47 0.51 13.16
N THR A 146 -7.40 0.37 14.09
CA THR A 146 -7.33 0.99 15.44
C THR A 146 -6.43 0.25 16.43
N LYS A 147 -5.80 -0.87 16.02
CA LYS A 147 -4.99 -1.75 16.87
C LYS A 147 -5.72 -2.27 18.12
N LYS A 148 -7.05 -2.40 18.05
CA LYS A 148 -7.88 -2.96 19.14
C LYS A 148 -8.05 -4.47 18.99
N PRO A 149 -8.11 -5.25 20.09
CA PRO A 149 -8.31 -6.69 20.02
C PRO A 149 -9.71 -7.02 19.51
N PHE A 150 -9.77 -7.81 18.44
CA PHE A 150 -11.02 -8.22 17.79
C PHE A 150 -11.89 -9.08 18.71
N ASP A 151 -11.29 -9.98 19.47
CA ASP A 151 -11.98 -10.87 20.41
C ASP A 151 -12.72 -10.07 21.50
N ALA A 152 -12.11 -9.01 22.01
CA ALA A 152 -12.76 -8.12 22.97
C ALA A 152 -13.94 -7.35 22.34
N ALA A 153 -13.79 -6.93 21.08
CA ALA A 153 -14.84 -6.22 20.35
C ALA A 153 -16.07 -7.11 20.04
N ILE A 154 -15.85 -8.41 19.76
CA ILE A 154 -16.94 -9.39 19.63
C ILE A 154 -17.61 -9.61 20.98
N LYS A 155 -16.82 -9.85 22.04
CA LYS A 155 -17.35 -10.08 23.40
C LYS A 155 -18.20 -8.90 23.88
N ALA A 156 -17.78 -7.67 23.59
CA ALA A 156 -18.53 -6.46 23.93
C ALA A 156 -19.90 -6.37 23.24
N ARG A 157 -20.08 -7.03 22.08
CA ARG A 157 -21.38 -7.07 21.38
C ARG A 157 -22.27 -8.23 21.83
N GLY A 158 -21.69 -9.29 22.40
CA GLY A 158 -22.40 -10.41 23.02
C GLY A 158 -23.24 -11.29 22.08
N THR A 159 -23.29 -10.99 20.78
CA THR A 159 -24.25 -11.62 19.85
C THR A 159 -23.77 -12.93 19.22
N ILE A 160 -22.45 -13.10 19.03
CA ILE A 160 -21.89 -14.20 18.21
C ILE A 160 -20.63 -14.76 18.89
N SER A 161 -20.42 -16.08 18.76
CA SER A 161 -19.21 -16.73 19.24
C SER A 161 -17.97 -16.33 18.42
N ARG A 162 -16.79 -16.40 19.03
CA ARG A 162 -15.52 -16.07 18.35
C ARG A 162 -15.30 -16.90 17.07
N GLY A 163 -15.55 -18.20 17.12
CA GLY A 163 -15.37 -19.10 15.98
C GLY A 163 -16.28 -18.73 14.81
N ALA A 164 -17.56 -18.47 15.09
CA ALA A 164 -18.51 -18.04 14.08
C ALA A 164 -18.12 -16.69 13.45
N ALA A 165 -17.62 -15.74 14.24
CA ALA A 165 -17.15 -14.46 13.71
C ALA A 165 -15.92 -14.61 12.78
N ILE A 166 -14.97 -15.48 13.12
CA ILE A 166 -13.82 -15.77 12.24
C ILE A 166 -14.29 -16.39 10.92
N GLN A 167 -15.19 -17.37 10.98
CA GLN A 167 -15.76 -18.00 9.78
C GLN A 167 -16.54 -16.99 8.92
N MET A 168 -17.32 -16.11 9.53
CA MET A 168 -18.06 -15.05 8.81
C MET A 168 -17.12 -14.07 8.11
N ARG A 169 -16.00 -13.70 8.73
CA ARG A 169 -14.95 -12.88 8.13
C ARG A 169 -14.32 -13.60 6.93
N ASP A 170 -13.88 -14.84 7.12
CA ASP A 170 -13.18 -15.60 6.08
C ASP A 170 -14.10 -15.86 4.87
N LYS A 171 -15.38 -16.14 5.14
CA LYS A 171 -16.42 -16.21 4.12
C LYS A 171 -16.59 -14.88 3.38
N ALA A 172 -16.63 -13.75 4.10
CA ALA A 172 -16.75 -12.43 3.47
C ALA A 172 -15.59 -12.15 2.50
N LEU A 173 -14.35 -12.41 2.94
CA LEU A 173 -13.15 -12.21 2.11
C LEU A 173 -13.14 -13.14 0.90
N SER A 174 -13.57 -14.38 1.07
CA SER A 174 -13.68 -15.35 -0.02
C SER A 174 -14.73 -14.96 -1.07
N ILE A 175 -15.85 -14.36 -0.65
CA ILE A 175 -16.90 -13.93 -1.59
C ILE A 175 -16.41 -12.72 -2.39
N ILE A 176 -15.77 -11.76 -1.73
CA ILE A 176 -15.20 -10.60 -2.42
C ILE A 176 -14.13 -11.06 -3.41
N SER A 177 -13.23 -11.95 -3.02
CA SER A 177 -12.16 -12.42 -3.90
C SER A 177 -12.70 -13.11 -5.15
N GLN A 178 -13.71 -13.98 -5.00
CA GLN A 178 -14.39 -14.62 -6.12
C GLN A 178 -15.14 -13.62 -7.01
N GLY A 179 -15.73 -12.58 -6.41
CA GLY A 179 -16.37 -11.50 -7.14
C GLY A 179 -15.39 -10.73 -8.02
N LEU A 180 -14.23 -10.37 -7.46
CA LEU A 180 -13.17 -9.67 -8.19
C LEU A 180 -12.58 -10.50 -9.33
N ASP A 181 -12.34 -11.79 -9.07
CA ASP A 181 -11.87 -12.72 -10.11
C ASP A 181 -12.91 -12.86 -11.25
N LYS A 182 -14.20 -12.82 -10.93
CA LYS A 182 -15.29 -12.87 -11.92
C LYS A 182 -15.39 -11.60 -12.75
N ASP A 183 -15.21 -10.45 -12.12
CA ASP A 183 -15.27 -9.14 -12.78
C ASP A 183 -14.00 -8.82 -13.57
N GLY A 184 -12.98 -9.69 -13.47
CA GLY A 184 -11.74 -9.61 -14.25
C GLY A 184 -10.78 -8.53 -13.78
N GLU A 185 -10.95 -8.01 -12.56
CA GLU A 185 -10.02 -7.06 -11.97
C GLU A 185 -8.70 -7.77 -11.69
N MET A 186 -7.59 -7.32 -12.29
CA MET A 186 -6.27 -7.88 -12.03
C MET A 186 -5.68 -7.26 -10.76
N LEU A 187 -4.95 -8.06 -9.96
CA LEU A 187 -4.20 -7.54 -8.82
C LEU A 187 -3.19 -6.49 -9.31
N PRO A 188 -3.12 -5.31 -8.69
CA PRO A 188 -2.08 -4.35 -9.04
C PRO A 188 -0.71 -4.92 -8.67
N LYS A 189 0.23 -4.89 -9.62
CA LYS A 189 1.64 -5.20 -9.36
C LYS A 189 2.15 -4.25 -8.29
N SER A 190 2.76 -4.80 -7.25
CA SER A 190 3.42 -4.00 -6.21
C SER A 190 4.71 -3.45 -6.81
N ASP A 191 4.77 -2.13 -7.02
CA ASP A 191 6.00 -1.41 -7.38
C ASP A 191 6.92 -1.23 -6.17
#